data_AF-A0A090SYN9-F1
#
_entry.id   AF-A0A090SYN9-F1
#
_cell.length_a   1.000
_cell.length_b   1.000
_cell.length_c   1.000
_cell.angle_alpha   90.00
_cell.angle_beta   90.00
_cell.angle_gamma   90.00
#
_symmetry.space_group_name_H-M   'P 1'
#
loop_
_entity.id
_entity.type
_entity.pdbx_description
1 polymer ?
#
loop_
_entity_poly.entity_id
_entity_poly.type
_entity_poly.pdbx_seq_one_letter_code
_entity_poly.pdbx_strand_id
1 'polypeptide(L)'
;MGTREVPFTREVWIEREDFREEANKKYKRLVLGKEVRLRGAYVIKAERIEKDDAGNITTIFCSYDPETLGKNPADGRKVKGVIHWVSADKGLPAEIRQYDRLFTVANPAAADNFAETIN
;
A
#
# COMPACT_ATOMS: atom_id res chain seq x y z
N MET A 1 11.35 -6.81 23.16
CA MET A 1 10.31 -6.48 22.16
C MET A 1 8.97 -7.00 22.68
N GLY A 2 7.88 -6.27 22.46
CA GLY A 2 6.53 -6.60 22.96
C GLY A 2 5.51 -6.76 21.82
N THR A 3 4.25 -6.97 22.17
CA THR A 3 3.11 -7.06 21.25
C THR A 3 2.26 -5.79 21.34
N ARG A 4 1.46 -5.53 20.30
CA ARG A 4 0.42 -4.48 20.30
C ARG A 4 -0.81 -4.99 19.58
N GLU A 5 -1.96 -4.49 19.96
CA GLU A 5 -3.22 -4.70 19.25
C GLU A 5 -3.32 -3.70 18.09
N VAL A 6 -3.78 -4.17 16.93
CA VAL A 6 -4.02 -3.35 15.75
C VAL A 6 -5.45 -3.59 15.28
N PRO A 7 -6.32 -2.56 15.27
CA PRO A 7 -7.72 -2.74 14.91
C PRO A 7 -7.86 -3.05 13.43
N PHE A 8 -8.53 -4.16 13.12
CA PHE A 8 -8.97 -4.51 11.76
C PHE A 8 -10.47 -4.21 11.62
N THR A 9 -10.83 -3.46 10.59
CA THR A 9 -12.17 -2.89 10.39
C THR A 9 -12.65 -3.15 8.96
N ARG A 10 -13.95 -2.93 8.69
CA ARG A 10 -14.53 -3.11 7.35
C ARG A 10 -13.85 -2.22 6.30
N GLU A 11 -13.48 -1.00 6.70
CA GLU A 11 -12.82 -0.03 5.84
C GLU A 11 -11.38 0.17 6.27
N VAL A 12 -10.46 0.10 5.31
CA VAL A 12 -9.02 0.25 5.51
C VAL A 12 -8.42 1.11 4.40
N TRP A 13 -7.38 1.85 4.74
CA TRP A 13 -6.52 2.53 3.77
C TRP A 13 -5.36 1.63 3.36
N ILE A 14 -5.03 1.67 2.07
CA ILE A 14 -3.82 1.10 1.48
C ILE A 14 -3.14 2.20 0.64
N GLU A 15 -1.86 2.01 0.29
CA GLU A 15 -1.21 2.91 -0.64
C GLU A 15 -1.84 2.82 -2.02
N ARG A 16 -1.93 3.96 -2.70
CA ARG A 16 -2.37 4.02 -4.10
C ARG A 16 -1.49 3.15 -5.00
N GLU A 17 -0.19 3.08 -4.73
CA GLU A 17 0.75 2.29 -5.53
C GLU A 17 0.64 0.77 -5.31
N ASP A 18 -0.10 0.36 -4.27
CA ASP A 18 -0.34 -1.04 -3.92
C ASP A 18 -1.53 -1.66 -4.65
N PHE A 19 -2.21 -0.88 -5.51
CA PHE A 19 -3.27 -1.36 -6.38
C PHE A 19 -3.01 -1.06 -7.86
N ARG A 20 -3.38 -1.99 -8.74
CA ARG A 20 -3.52 -1.77 -10.19
C ARG A 20 -4.72 -2.53 -10.75
N GLU A 21 -5.40 -1.97 -11.75
CA GLU A 21 -6.43 -2.71 -12.50
C GLU A 21 -5.81 -3.88 -13.26
N GLU A 22 -4.71 -3.62 -13.95
CA GLU A 22 -3.95 -4.61 -14.70
C GLU A 22 -2.46 -4.52 -14.37
N ALA A 23 -1.81 -5.68 -14.25
CA ALA A 23 -0.38 -5.73 -13.98
C ALA A 23 0.26 -7.03 -14.48
N ASN A 24 1.55 -6.93 -14.81
CA ASN A 24 2.36 -8.08 -15.22
C ASN A 24 2.66 -9.03 -14.04
N LYS A 25 3.27 -10.18 -14.34
CA LYS A 25 3.60 -11.21 -13.34
C LYS A 25 4.64 -10.77 -12.29
N LYS A 26 5.37 -9.67 -12.51
CA LYS A 26 6.37 -9.12 -11.57
C LYS A 26 5.72 -8.26 -10.49
N TYR A 27 4.51 -7.75 -10.71
CA TYR A 27 3.77 -6.98 -9.72
C TYR A 27 3.18 -7.90 -8.65
N LYS A 28 3.57 -7.68 -7.40
CA LYS A 28 3.24 -8.56 -6.25
C LYS A 28 2.24 -7.94 -5.27
N ARG A 29 1.60 -6.82 -5.63
CA ARG A 29 0.61 -6.12 -4.81
C ARG A 29 -0.81 -6.43 -5.32
N LEU A 30 -1.83 -5.68 -4.89
CA LEU A 30 -3.22 -5.97 -5.21
C LEU A 30 -3.52 -5.66 -6.68
N VAL A 31 -4.20 -6.58 -7.35
CA VAL A 31 -4.68 -6.39 -8.72
C VAL A 31 -6.15 -6.72 -8.77
N LEU A 32 -6.93 -6.01 -9.59
CA LEU A 32 -8.34 -6.32 -9.80
C LEU A 32 -8.52 -7.80 -10.17
N GLY A 33 -9.42 -8.50 -9.48
CA GLY A 33 -9.67 -9.93 -9.62
C GLY A 33 -8.64 -10.85 -8.95
N LYS A 34 -7.61 -10.30 -8.29
CA LYS A 34 -6.54 -11.07 -7.62
C LYS A 34 -6.45 -10.76 -6.14
N GLU A 35 -5.59 -11.53 -5.48
CA GLU A 35 -5.45 -11.54 -4.03
C GLU A 35 -4.12 -10.98 -3.56
N VAL A 36 -4.16 -10.35 -2.39
CA VAL A 36 -2.98 -9.91 -1.63
C VAL A 36 -3.20 -10.18 -0.15
N ARG A 37 -2.11 -10.33 0.60
CA ARG A 37 -2.19 -10.40 2.06
C ARG A 37 -2.04 -9.01 2.66
N LEU A 38 -2.90 -8.69 3.62
CA LEU A 38 -2.72 -7.54 4.50
C LEU A 38 -1.70 -7.87 5.58
N ARG A 39 -0.70 -7.01 5.79
CA ARG A 39 0.37 -7.22 6.78
C ARG A 39 -0.22 -7.50 8.17
N GLY A 40 0.09 -8.67 8.72
CA GLY A 40 -0.39 -9.10 10.04
C GLY A 40 -1.88 -9.44 10.11
N ALA A 41 -2.57 -9.53 8.98
CA ALA A 41 -4.01 -9.77 8.91
C ALA A 41 -4.35 -10.81 7.82
N TYR A 42 -5.56 -10.70 7.28
CA TYR A 42 -6.17 -11.64 6.34
C TYR A 42 -5.67 -11.46 4.89
N VAL A 43 -5.99 -12.44 4.05
CA VAL A 43 -5.92 -12.34 2.59
C VAL A 43 -7.21 -11.68 2.09
N ILE A 44 -7.06 -10.72 1.19
CA ILE A 44 -8.17 -10.02 0.52
C ILE A 44 -8.10 -10.24 -0.98
N LYS A 45 -9.26 -10.19 -1.64
CA LYS A 45 -9.41 -10.21 -3.10
C LYS A 45 -10.12 -8.95 -3.58
N ALA A 46 -9.54 -8.26 -4.56
CA ALA A 46 -10.20 -7.11 -5.18
C ALA A 46 -11.29 -7.59 -6.16
N GLU A 47 -12.54 -7.18 -5.91
CA GLU A 47 -13.70 -7.62 -6.70
C GLU A 47 -14.16 -6.54 -7.69
N ARG A 48 -14.23 -5.29 -7.24
CA ARG A 48 -14.63 -4.15 -8.08
C ARG A 48 -13.98 -2.85 -7.61
N ILE A 49 -14.03 -1.84 -8.47
CA ILE A 49 -13.55 -0.48 -8.18
C ILE A 49 -14.61 0.54 -8.51
N GLU A 50 -14.52 1.69 -7.86
CA GLU A 50 -15.22 2.91 -8.24
C GLU A 50 -14.20 3.96 -8.68
N LYS A 51 -14.60 4.78 -9.65
CA LYS A 51 -13.80 5.88 -10.20
C LYS A 51 -14.61 7.17 -10.19
N ASP A 52 -13.92 8.30 -10.09
CA ASP A 52 -14.51 9.61 -10.33
C ASP A 52 -14.64 9.93 -11.83
N ASP A 53 -15.23 11.08 -12.17
CA ASP A 53 -15.42 11.55 -13.54
C ASP A 53 -14.11 11.77 -14.31
N ALA A 54 -12.99 11.95 -13.59
CA ALA A 54 -11.65 12.08 -14.16
C ALA A 54 -10.95 10.71 -14.33
N GLY A 55 -11.60 9.60 -13.96
CA GLY A 55 -11.08 8.25 -14.06
C GLY A 55 -10.14 7.84 -12.92
N ASN A 56 -10.03 8.63 -11.84
CA ASN A 56 -9.23 8.27 -10.68
C ASN A 56 -9.97 7.26 -9.81
N ILE A 57 -9.27 6.24 -9.33
CA ILE A 57 -9.83 5.25 -8.42
C ILE A 57 -10.10 5.90 -7.05
N THR A 58 -11.35 5.83 -6.60
CA THR A 58 -11.80 6.38 -5.33
C THR A 58 -11.97 5.28 -4.27
N THR A 59 -12.37 4.07 -4.66
CA THR A 59 -12.61 2.97 -3.73
C THR A 59 -12.39 1.62 -4.40
N ILE A 60 -11.80 0.68 -3.64
CA ILE A 60 -11.62 -0.72 -4.04
C ILE A 60 -12.45 -1.58 -3.10
N PHE A 61 -13.38 -2.35 -3.66
CA PHE A 61 -14.23 -3.25 -2.89
C PHE A 61 -13.63 -4.65 -2.94
N CYS A 62 -13.40 -5.20 -1.75
CA CYS A 62 -12.74 -6.47 -1.58
C CYS A 62 -13.60 -7.46 -0.79
N SER A 63 -13.40 -8.74 -1.06
CA SER A 63 -13.73 -9.83 -0.14
C SER A 63 -12.49 -10.20 0.67
N TYR A 64 -12.66 -10.83 1.84
CA TYR A 64 -11.55 -11.36 2.63
C TYR A 64 -11.80 -12.80 3.04
N ASP A 65 -10.73 -13.54 3.26
CA ASP A 65 -10.77 -14.92 3.73
C ASP A 65 -10.54 -14.97 5.25
N PRO A 66 -11.58 -15.26 6.07
CA PRO A 66 -11.47 -15.27 7.53
C PRO A 66 -10.54 -16.37 8.05
N GLU A 67 -10.27 -17.41 7.26
CA GLU A 67 -9.42 -18.53 7.66
C GLU A 67 -7.92 -18.29 7.44
N THR A 68 -7.53 -17.07 7.05
CA THR A 68 -6.14 -16.75 6.71
C THR A 68 -5.40 -15.91 7.74
N LEU A 69 -5.99 -15.65 8.91
CA LEU A 69 -5.32 -14.93 9.99
C LEU A 69 -4.13 -15.75 10.52
N GLY A 70 -2.91 -15.25 10.34
CA GLY A 70 -1.68 -15.89 10.82
C GLY A 70 -1.30 -17.20 10.09
N LYS A 71 -2.06 -17.63 9.09
CA LYS A 71 -1.85 -18.88 8.34
C LYS A 71 -2.08 -18.69 6.84
N ASN A 72 -1.53 -19.61 6.05
CA ASN A 72 -1.77 -19.64 4.60
C ASN A 72 -3.19 -20.16 4.30
N PRO A 73 -3.76 -19.83 3.12
CA PRO A 73 -5.02 -20.41 2.67
C PRO A 73 -4.99 -21.95 2.71
N ALA A 74 -6.03 -22.56 3.25
CA ALA A 74 -6.12 -24.01 3.44
C ALA A 74 -6.22 -24.79 2.13
N ASP A 75 -6.74 -24.16 1.08
CA ASP A 75 -6.83 -24.69 -0.29
C ASP A 75 -5.49 -24.68 -1.05
N GLY A 76 -4.42 -24.18 -0.44
CA GLY A 76 -3.07 -24.16 -1.00
C GLY A 76 -2.82 -23.08 -2.05
N ARG A 77 -3.76 -22.15 -2.29
CA ARG A 77 -3.55 -21.06 -3.25
C ARG A 77 -2.41 -20.15 -2.80
N LYS A 78 -1.56 -19.75 -3.75
CA LYS A 78 -0.38 -18.92 -3.49
C LYS A 78 -0.71 -17.43 -3.59
N VAL A 79 -0.67 -16.73 -2.46
CA VAL A 79 -0.79 -15.27 -2.39
C VAL A 79 0.58 -14.63 -2.62
N LYS A 80 0.69 -13.75 -3.62
CA LYS A 80 1.99 -13.33 -4.19
C LYS A 80 2.70 -12.20 -3.46
N GLY A 81 2.05 -11.54 -2.52
CA GLY A 81 2.69 -10.49 -1.72
C GLY A 81 1.87 -10.04 -0.53
N VAL A 82 2.48 -9.11 0.20
CA VAL A 82 1.95 -8.55 1.45
C VAL A 82 2.05 -7.03 1.33
N ILE A 83 0.96 -6.31 1.62
CA ILE A 83 0.91 -4.85 1.64
C ILE A 83 0.58 -4.34 3.05
N HIS A 84 1.03 -3.13 3.37
CA HIS A 84 0.61 -2.47 4.61
C HIS A 84 -0.78 -1.86 4.44
N TRP A 85 -1.40 -1.56 5.58
CA TRP A 85 -2.74 -1.01 5.66
C TRP A 85 -2.94 -0.35 7.02
N VAL A 86 -3.97 0.48 7.12
CA VAL A 86 -4.44 1.03 8.40
C VAL A 86 -5.97 1.07 8.39
N SER A 87 -6.61 0.85 9.54
CA SER A 87 -8.05 1.03 9.69
C SER A 87 -8.44 2.48 9.37
N ALA A 88 -9.51 2.66 8.60
CA ALA A 88 -9.95 3.98 8.15
C ALA A 88 -10.54 4.83 9.30
N ASP A 89 -11.21 4.18 10.27
CA ASP A 89 -11.90 4.83 11.38
C ASP A 89 -11.11 4.83 12.69
N LYS A 90 -10.13 3.92 12.85
CA LYS A 90 -9.25 3.86 14.03
C LYS A 90 -7.83 4.35 13.75
N GLY A 91 -7.50 4.59 12.48
CA GLY A 91 -6.25 5.23 12.10
C GLY A 91 -6.16 6.66 12.64
N LEU A 92 -4.95 7.11 12.94
CA LEU A 92 -4.69 8.48 13.35
C LEU A 92 -4.19 9.28 12.14
N PRO A 93 -4.76 10.46 11.84
CA PRO A 93 -4.19 11.37 10.87
C PRO A 93 -2.76 11.72 11.26
N ALA A 94 -1.85 11.66 10.29
CA ALA A 94 -0.45 11.97 10.51
C ALA A 94 0.10 12.78 9.33
N GLU A 95 0.92 13.78 9.65
CA GLU A 95 1.74 14.49 8.67
C GLU A 95 3.03 13.71 8.47
N ILE A 96 3.29 13.28 7.23
CA ILE A 96 4.51 12.58 6.86
C ILE A 96 5.39 13.56 6.07
N ARG A 97 6.56 13.91 6.64
CA ARG A 97 7.57 14.73 5.97
C ARG A 97 8.58 13.82 5.27
N GLN A 98 8.37 13.60 3.98
CA GLN A 98 9.30 12.84 3.16
C GLN A 98 10.46 13.73 2.75
N TYR A 99 11.61 13.54 3.39
CA TYR A 99 12.84 14.21 3.02
C TYR A 99 13.61 13.38 1.99
N ASP A 100 14.22 14.07 1.04
CA ASP A 100 15.22 13.53 0.12
C ASP A 100 16.53 14.33 0.27
N ARG A 101 17.51 14.05 -0.58
CA ARG A 101 18.75 14.83 -0.69
C ARG A 101 18.42 16.30 -0.89
N LEU A 102 19.03 17.14 -0.07
CA LEU A 102 18.88 18.60 -0.16
C LEU A 102 19.44 19.15 -1.48
N PHE A 103 20.45 18.51 -2.04
CA PHE A 103 21.11 18.94 -3.27
C PHE A 103 21.02 17.85 -4.34
N THR A 104 20.92 18.29 -5.60
CA THR A 104 20.81 17.43 -6.80
C THR A 104 22.17 16.94 -7.30
N VAL A 105 23.27 17.56 -6.87
CA VAL A 105 24.64 17.22 -7.28
C VAL A 105 25.45 16.62 -6.12
N ALA A 106 26.46 15.80 -6.46
CA ALA A 106 27.30 15.14 -5.45
C ALA A 106 28.19 16.12 -4.65
N ASN A 107 28.64 17.21 -5.27
CA ASN A 107 29.45 18.25 -4.62
C ASN A 107 28.87 19.65 -4.88
N PRO A 108 27.86 20.10 -4.11
CA PRO A 108 27.23 21.40 -4.29
C PRO A 108 28.18 22.58 -4.04
N ALA A 109 29.25 22.38 -3.26
CA ALA A 109 30.25 23.41 -2.97
C ALA A 109 31.18 23.72 -4.17
N ALA A 110 31.20 22.88 -5.20
CA ALA A 110 31.95 23.14 -6.43
C ALA A 110 31.15 23.94 -7.47
N ALA A 111 29.85 24.19 -7.24
CA ALA A 111 29.05 25.04 -8.10
C ALA A 111 29.34 26.52 -7.83
N ASP A 112 29.31 27.35 -8.88
CA ASP A 112 29.49 28.80 -8.77
C ASP A 112 28.45 29.41 -7.82
N ASN A 113 27.22 28.89 -7.85
CA ASN A 113 26.15 29.20 -6.91
C ASN A 113 25.53 27.90 -6.36
N PHE A 114 25.90 27.50 -5.14
CA PHE A 114 25.41 26.26 -4.54
C PHE A 114 23.89 26.24 -4.32
N ALA A 115 23.24 27.40 -4.17
CA ALA A 115 21.79 27.49 -3.97
C ALA A 115 21.00 27.03 -5.20
N GLU A 116 21.58 27.16 -6.40
CA GLU A 116 21.00 26.65 -7.65
C GLU A 116 21.03 25.12 -7.73
N THR A 117 21.73 24.45 -6.81
CA THR A 117 21.83 22.98 -6.77
C THR A 117 20.86 22.34 -5.77
N ILE A 118 20.03 23.12 -5.09
CA ILE A 118 18.99 22.62 -4.18
C ILE A 118 17.94 21.81 -4.99
N ASN A 119 17.49 20.69 -4.41
CA ASN A 119 16.44 19.83 -4.98
C ASN A 119 15.03 20.37 -4.73
#